data_AF-A0A399EIB8-F1
#
_entry.id   AF-A0A399EIB8-F1
#
_cell.length_a   1.000
_cell.length_b   1.000
_cell.length_c   1.000
_cell.angle_alpha   90.00
_cell.angle_beta   90.00
_cell.angle_gamma   90.00
#
_symmetry.space_group_name_H-M   'P 1'
#
loop_
_entity.id
_entity.type
_entity.pdbx_description
1 polymer ?
#
loop_
_entity_poly.entity_id
_entity_poly.type
_entity_poly.pdbx_seq_one_letter_code
_entity_poly.pdbx_strand_id
1 'polypeptide(L)' 'MEILHTLFVIGYVLIAAFLVYLVLNQEPKSGGAGDLLGGSSDLFSARGVTGGLYRLTVVLGVVFVVSALILGVWRI' A
#
# COMPACT_ATOMS: atom_id res chain seq x y z
N MET A 1 -8.98 -27.43 -8.98
CA MET A 1 -8.63 -26.00 -8.92
C MET A 1 -8.24 -25.51 -7.52
N GLU A 2 -8.30 -26.35 -6.47
CA GLU A 2 -7.92 -25.91 -5.11
C GLU A 2 -6.49 -25.42 -5.00
N ILE A 3 -5.51 -26.14 -5.56
CA ILE A 3 -4.09 -25.77 -5.43
C ILE A 3 -3.83 -24.37 -6.00
N LEU A 4 -4.39 -24.06 -7.18
CA LEU A 4 -4.22 -22.74 -7.81
C LEU A 4 -4.88 -21.63 -6.98
N HIS A 5 -6.09 -21.87 -6.44
CA HIS A 5 -6.77 -20.94 -5.55
C HIS A 5 -5.96 -20.70 -4.27
N THR A 6 -5.47 -21.75 -3.64
CA THR A 6 -4.62 -21.65 -2.44
C THR A 6 -3.34 -20.86 -2.71
N LEU A 7 -2.69 -21.06 -3.85
CA LEU A 7 -1.51 -20.27 -4.24
C LEU A 7 -1.84 -18.77 -4.40
N PHE A 8 -2.98 -18.45 -5.00
CA PHE A 8 -3.45 -17.05 -5.12
C PHE A 8 -3.74 -16.42 -3.77
N VAL A 9 -4.40 -17.16 -2.86
CA VAL A 9 -4.66 -16.68 -1.49
C VAL A 9 -3.35 -16.43 -0.74
N ILE A 10 -2.37 -17.35 -0.86
CA ILE A 10 -1.04 -17.17 -0.25
C ILE A 10 -0.38 -15.91 -0.82
N GLY A 11 -0.37 -15.73 -2.14
CA GLY A 11 0.18 -14.54 -2.78
C GLY A 11 -0.48 -13.24 -2.30
N TYR A 12 -1.81 -13.25 -2.16
CA TYR A 12 -2.57 -12.10 -1.65
C TYR A 12 -2.18 -11.75 -0.21
N VAL A 13 -2.04 -12.75 0.67
CA VAL A 13 -1.60 -12.54 2.06
C VAL A 13 -0.17 -11.97 2.10
N LEU A 14 0.74 -12.45 1.25
CA LEU A 14 2.10 -11.93 1.16
C LEU A 14 2.13 -10.46 0.72
N ILE A 15 1.33 -10.09 -0.29
CA ILE A 15 1.21 -8.70 -0.74
C ILE A 15 0.66 -7.83 0.39
N ALA A 16 -0.36 -8.30 1.12
CA ALA A 16 -0.95 -7.57 2.24
C ALA A 16 0.08 -7.33 3.36
N ALA A 17 0.79 -8.38 3.79
CA ALA A 17 1.81 -8.28 4.83
C ALA A 17 2.96 -7.35 4.41
N PHE A 18 3.38 -7.43 3.15
CA PHE A 18 4.43 -6.57 2.63
C PHE A 18 3.99 -5.10 2.53
N LEU A 19 2.75 -4.83 2.10
CA LEU A 19 2.18 -3.48 2.12
C LEU A 19 2.16 -2.91 3.55
N VAL A 20 1.70 -3.68 4.54
CA VAL A 20 1.72 -3.25 5.95
C VAL A 20 3.13 -2.90 6.38
N TYR A 21 4.10 -3.77 6.08
CA TYR A 21 5.51 -3.50 6.39
C TYR A 21 6.01 -2.21 5.72
N LEU A 22 5.73 -2.00 4.43
CA LEU A 22 6.18 -0.80 3.73
C LEU A 22 5.54 0.48 4.26
N VAL A 23 4.26 0.45 4.61
CA VAL A 23 3.53 1.60 5.16
C VAL A 23 4.04 1.95 6.56
N LEU A 24 4.31 0.95 7.40
CA LEU A 24 4.87 1.21 8.74
C LEU A 24 6.28 1.83 8.68
N ASN A 25 7.08 1.52 7.66
CA ASN A 25 8.39 2.14 7.44
C ASN A 25 8.30 3.54 6.78
N GLN A 26 7.11 3.98 6.36
CA GLN A 26 6.91 5.34 5.83
C GLN A 26 6.57 6.30 6.97
N GLU A 27 7.59 6.71 7.72
CA GLU A 27 7.42 7.72 8.77
C GLU A 27 6.95 9.07 8.17
N PRO A 28 5.88 9.67 8.71
CA PRO A 28 5.43 10.98 8.25
C PRO A 28 6.48 12.05 8.56
N LYS A 29 6.72 12.95 7.59
CA LYS A 29 7.76 13.98 7.67
C LYS A 29 7.46 15.10 8.67
N SER A 30 6.23 15.20 9.17
CA SER A 30 5.84 16.18 10.19
C SER A 30 4.90 15.51 11.20
N GLY A 31 5.18 15.72 12.49
CA GLY A 31 4.59 15.01 13.63
C GLY A 31 3.86 15.92 14.62
N GLY A 32 3.53 17.15 14.22
CA GLY A 32 2.84 18.12 15.07
C GLY A 32 1.31 17.99 15.03
N ALA A 33 0.61 18.44 16.08
CA ALA A 33 -0.86 18.42 16.16
C ALA A 33 -1.57 19.18 15.01
N GLY A 34 -0.87 20.11 14.33
CA GLY A 34 -1.37 20.80 13.15
C GLY A 34 -1.39 19.97 11.86
N ASP A 35 -0.64 18.86 11.78
CA ASP A 35 -0.51 18.05 10.56
C ASP A 35 -1.76 17.22 10.26
N LEU A 36 -2.45 16.77 11.30
CA LEU A 36 -3.71 16.02 11.19
C LEU A 36 -4.84 16.86 10.56
N LEU A 37 -4.72 18.19 10.60
CA LEU A 37 -5.71 19.14 10.09
C LEU A 37 -5.30 19.75 8.74
N GLY A 38 -4.28 19.21 8.08
CA GLY A 38 -3.74 19.74 6.81
C GLY A 38 -2.68 20.81 7.04
N GLY A 39 -1.74 20.52 7.95
CA GLY A 39 -0.63 21.40 8.38
C GLY A 39 0.01 22.19 7.23
N SER A 40 0.51 23.39 7.57
CA SER A 40 1.04 24.39 6.63
C SER A 40 1.76 23.73 5.46
N SER A 41 1.14 23.76 4.28
CA SER A 41 1.66 23.07 3.10
C SER A 41 2.99 23.68 2.72
N ASP A 42 4.08 22.99 3.03
CA ASP A 42 5.39 23.36 2.53
C ASP A 42 5.38 23.11 1.02
N LEU A 43 5.14 24.18 0.25
CA LEU A 43 4.90 24.21 -1.20
C LEU A 43 6.02 23.52 -2.01
N PHE A 44 7.18 23.28 -1.38
CA PHE A 44 8.34 22.64 -1.99
C PHE A 44 8.69 21.26 -1.40
N SER A 45 7.95 20.75 -0.41
CA SER A 45 8.18 19.44 0.24
C SER A 45 7.98 18.22 -0.69
N ALA A 46 7.32 18.43 -1.84
CA ALA A 46 7.17 17.42 -2.89
C ALA A 46 8.50 16.99 -3.55
N ARG A 47 9.61 17.72 -3.31
CA ARG A 47 10.92 17.44 -3.94
C ARG A 47 11.85 16.68 -2.99
N GLY A 48 11.65 15.37 -2.81
CA GLY A 48 12.68 14.55 -2.16
C GLY A 48 12.32 13.10 -1.78
N VAL A 49 13.24 12.18 -2.17
CA VAL A 49 13.62 10.84 -1.66
C VAL A 49 12.53 9.77 -1.41
N THR A 50 11.35 10.12 -0.92
CA THR A 50 10.26 9.17 -0.60
C THR A 50 9.49 8.69 -1.84
N GLY A 51 9.73 9.29 -3.01
CA GLY A 51 8.99 9.01 -4.24
C GLY A 51 9.10 7.56 -4.72
N GLY A 52 10.23 6.88 -4.47
CA GLY A 52 10.41 5.48 -4.86
C GLY A 52 9.51 4.53 -4.05
N LEU A 53 9.55 4.65 -2.73
CA LEU A 53 8.74 3.84 -1.82
C LEU A 53 7.25 4.14 -1.99
N TYR A 54 6.90 5.41 -2.19
CA TYR A 54 5.55 5.84 -2.56
C TYR A 54 5.04 5.20 -3.85
N ARG A 55 5.83 5.22 -4.92
CA ARG A 55 5.43 4.58 -6.19
C ARG A 55 5.25 3.07 -6.03
N LEU A 56 6.14 2.43 -5.27
CA LEU A 56 6.04 1.00 -4.99
C LEU A 56 4.77 0.66 -4.22
N THR A 57 4.44 1.39 -3.15
CA THR A 57 3.20 1.15 -2.39
C THR A 57 1.94 1.42 -3.22
N VAL A 58 1.95 2.43 -4.10
CA VAL A 58 0.83 2.65 -5.04
C VAL A 58 0.65 1.44 -5.97
N VAL A 59 1.72 0.95 -6.60
CA VAL A 59 1.64 -0.22 -7.49
C VAL A 59 1.15 -1.45 -6.73
N LEU A 60 1.72 -1.72 -5.55
CA LEU A 60 1.31 -2.85 -4.71
C LEU A 60 -0.14 -2.72 -4.24
N GLY A 61 -0.60 -1.50 -3.93
CA GLY A 61 -2.00 -1.22 -3.57
C GLY A 61 -2.97 -1.54 -4.71
N VAL A 62 -2.62 -1.18 -5.95
CA VAL A 62 -3.41 -1.56 -7.13
C VAL A 62 -3.44 -3.08 -7.29
N VAL A 63 -2.29 -3.74 -7.18
CA VAL A 63 -2.20 -5.21 -7.28
C VAL A 63 -3.03 -5.89 -6.18
N PHE A 64 -3.00 -5.37 -4.96
CA PHE A 64 -3.81 -5.86 -3.84
C PHE A 64 -5.30 -5.79 -4.15
N VAL A 65 -5.81 -4.63 -4.61
CA VAL A 65 -7.23 -4.46 -4.97
C VAL A 65 -7.63 -5.38 -6.12
N VAL A 66 -6.83 -5.46 -7.18
CA VAL A 66 -7.11 -6.35 -8.32
C VAL A 66 -7.15 -7.81 -7.87
N SER A 67 -6.22 -8.22 -7.00
CA SER A 67 -6.17 -9.58 -6.46
C SER A 67 -7.40 -9.89 -5.59
N ALA A 68 -7.86 -8.93 -4.79
CA ALA A 68 -9.08 -9.04 -4.00
C ALA A 68 -10.32 -9.23 -4.88
N LEU A 69 -10.43 -8.47 -5.98
CA LEU A 69 -11.53 -8.61 -6.94
C LEU A 69 -11.51 -9.97 -7.63
N ILE A 70 -10.33 -10.44 -8.06
CA ILE A 70 -10.17 -11.77 -8.67
C ILE A 70 -10.60 -12.86 -7.69
N LEU A 71 -10.10 -12.84 -6.45
CA LEU A 71 -10.46 -13.82 -5.42
C LEU A 71 -11.96 -13.76 -5.06
N GLY A 72 -12.53 -12.56 -5.02
CA GLY A 72 -13.97 -12.36 -4.75
C GLY A 72 -14.86 -12.96 -5.83
N VAL A 73 -14.48 -12.84 -7.11
CA VAL A 73 -15.24 -13.41 -8.23
C VAL A 73 -15.01 -14.92 -8.37
N TRP A 74 -13.83 -15.44 -8.06
CA TRP A 74 -13.50 -16.87 -8.25
C TRP A 74 -14.32 -17.83 -7.38
N ARG A 75 -14.90 -17.35 -6.28
CA ARG A 75 -15.73 -18.18 -5.39
C ARG A 75 -17.23 -18.17 -5.77
N ILE A 76 -17.67 -17.22 -6.60
CA ILE A 76 -19.02 -17.12 -7.20
C ILE A 76 -19.07 -18.06 -8.41
#